data_AF-A0A6V8EBW6-F1
#
_entry.id   AF-A0A6V8EBW6-F1
#
_cell.length_a   1.000
_cell.length_b   1.000
_cell.length_c   1.000
_cell.angle_alpha   90.00
_cell.angle_beta   90.00
_cell.angle_gamma   90.00
#
_symmetry.space_group_name_H-M   'P 1'
#
loop_
_entity.id
_entity.type
_entity.pdbx_description
1 polymer ?
#
loop_
_entity_poly.entity_id
_entity_poly.type
_entity_poly.pdbx_seq_one_letter_code
_entity_poly.pdbx_strand_id
1 'polypeptide(L)'
;ENFSNGENIFSKGSVMSPEKISLCAAAGVAELVVYKKLRIAVISTGDELQNLGEELTFGQIYESNSYGLKSLIEIYGHEATRIPYVIDDIEVLRDSLNRAAAEFDCIITSGGVSMGERDFVRILMEQEGDIKFWRVKMRPGSPPIFGFWNDTPIFGLPGNPVSSHVVFRAIVGKWLTSLTDSLDYNSKYVNAVIAEDIKTQPDFTTYRRVELFEEGGVTYARLQGHQGSGNIAGIALSDGLTVLLPEQNGRKGEVCRILLL
;
A
#
# COMPACT_ATOMS: atom_id res chain seq x y z
N GLU A 1 11.37 40.34 12.00
CA GLU A 1 12.37 40.12 10.92
C GLU A 1 12.05 38.88 10.08
N ASN A 2 11.73 37.72 10.69
CA ASN A 2 11.54 36.48 9.93
C ASN A 2 10.12 36.24 9.37
N PHE A 3 9.08 36.74 10.03
CA PHE A 3 7.67 36.61 9.59
C PHE A 3 6.82 37.73 10.20
N SER A 4 5.66 38.00 9.59
CA SER A 4 4.75 39.08 9.99
C SER A 4 3.43 38.57 10.57
N ASN A 5 2.79 39.38 11.41
CA ASN A 5 1.46 39.04 11.91
C ASN A 5 0.45 38.94 10.74
N GLY A 6 -0.35 37.87 10.73
CA GLY A 6 -1.30 37.57 9.66
C GLY A 6 -0.69 36.92 8.41
N GLU A 7 0.62 36.67 8.39
CA GLU A 7 1.27 35.91 7.32
C GLU A 7 0.89 34.43 7.39
N ASN A 8 0.51 33.84 6.25
CA ASN A 8 0.27 32.42 6.16
C ASN A 8 1.58 31.64 6.02
N ILE A 9 2.07 31.08 7.12
CA ILE A 9 3.33 30.31 7.15
C ILE A 9 3.16 28.92 6.50
N PHE A 10 1.99 28.28 6.64
CA PHE A 10 1.73 26.94 6.14
C PHE A 10 0.37 26.82 5.46
N SER A 11 0.35 26.29 4.24
CA SER A 11 -0.89 25.94 3.55
C SER A 11 -1.56 24.70 4.16
N LYS A 12 -2.90 24.63 4.05
CA LYS A 12 -3.68 23.41 4.30
C LYS A 12 -3.06 22.23 3.53
N GLY A 13 -2.99 21.06 4.16
CA GLY A 13 -2.27 19.87 3.64
C GLY A 13 -0.78 19.84 3.96
N SER A 14 -0.24 20.84 4.67
CA SER A 14 1.14 20.79 5.14
C SER A 14 1.35 19.68 6.18
N VAL A 15 2.20 18.70 5.85
CA VAL A 15 2.69 17.73 6.84
C VAL A 15 3.52 18.45 7.89
N MET A 16 3.19 18.24 9.16
CA MET A 16 3.87 18.86 10.30
C MET A 16 5.12 18.07 10.68
N SER A 17 6.27 18.50 10.17
CA SER A 17 7.59 17.97 10.57
C SER A 17 8.05 18.58 11.91
N PRO A 18 9.08 18.01 12.57
CA PRO A 18 9.61 18.55 13.83
C PRO A 18 9.97 20.04 13.75
N GLU A 19 10.52 20.49 12.62
CA GLU A 19 10.91 21.88 12.39
C GLU A 19 9.68 22.78 12.26
N LYS A 20 8.63 22.31 11.59
CA LYS A 20 7.38 23.07 11.46
C LYS A 20 6.64 23.18 12.79
N ILE A 21 6.64 22.12 13.60
CA ILE A 21 6.12 22.16 14.97
C ILE A 21 6.89 23.18 15.82
N SER A 22 8.22 23.19 15.70
CA SER A 22 9.08 24.17 16.39
C SER A 22 8.78 25.60 15.96
N LEU A 23 8.53 25.82 14.66
CA LEU A 23 8.14 27.13 14.14
C LEU A 23 6.77 27.56 14.67
N CYS A 24 5.78 26.67 14.75
CA CYS A 24 4.50 26.95 15.39
C CYS A 24 4.68 27.39 16.85
N ALA A 25 5.49 26.66 17.62
CA ALA A 25 5.77 27.00 19.01
C ALA A 25 6.49 28.37 19.13
N ALA A 26 7.48 28.63 18.28
CA ALA A 26 8.19 29.91 18.24
C ALA A 26 7.28 31.09 17.84
N ALA A 27 6.26 30.83 17.02
CA ALA A 27 5.21 31.78 16.67
C ALA A 27 4.13 31.94 17.76
N GLY A 28 4.24 31.23 18.89
CA GLY A 28 3.27 31.29 19.99
C GLY A 28 1.96 30.54 19.73
N VAL A 29 1.94 29.62 18.75
CA VAL A 29 0.76 28.82 18.41
C VAL A 29 0.72 27.57 19.30
N ALA A 30 -0.24 27.54 20.23
CA ALA A 30 -0.40 26.43 21.18
C ALA A 30 -1.13 25.20 20.60
N GLU A 31 -2.07 25.43 19.66
CA GLU A 31 -2.91 24.38 19.08
C GLU A 31 -3.01 24.53 17.56
N LEU A 32 -3.13 23.40 16.87
CA LEU A 32 -3.26 23.34 15.42
C LEU A 32 -4.51 22.55 15.03
N VAL A 33 -5.25 23.06 14.06
CA VAL A 33 -6.32 22.31 13.41
C VAL A 33 -5.69 21.38 12.38
N VAL A 34 -5.90 20.06 12.55
CA VAL A 34 -5.33 19.02 11.70
C VAL A 34 -6.42 18.10 11.15
N TYR A 35 -6.10 17.33 10.11
CA TYR A 35 -6.99 16.28 9.63
C TYR A 35 -7.11 15.15 10.65
N LYS A 36 -8.33 14.63 10.80
CA LYS A 36 -8.57 13.43 11.60
C LYS A 36 -7.92 12.22 10.93
N LYS A 37 -7.31 11.35 11.72
CA LYS A 37 -6.84 10.04 11.24
C LYS A 37 -8.04 9.15 10.90
N LEU A 38 -7.98 8.46 9.77
CA LEU A 38 -8.90 7.36 9.48
C LEU A 38 -8.59 6.18 10.38
N ARG A 39 -9.63 5.49 10.82
CA ARG A 39 -9.57 4.16 11.44
C ARG A 39 -9.80 3.15 10.33
N ILE A 40 -8.84 2.28 10.09
CA ILE A 40 -8.84 1.32 8.98
C ILE A 40 -8.80 -0.10 9.51
N ALA A 41 -9.78 -0.92 9.14
CA ALA A 41 -9.78 -2.35 9.43
C ALA A 41 -8.93 -3.11 8.40
N VAL A 42 -8.09 -4.04 8.87
CA VAL A 42 -7.31 -4.94 8.02
C VAL A 42 -7.77 -6.38 8.26
N ILE A 43 -8.32 -7.02 7.22
CA ILE A 43 -8.91 -8.37 7.28
C ILE A 43 -8.16 -9.27 6.29
N SER A 44 -7.47 -10.29 6.78
CA SER A 44 -6.87 -11.32 5.92
C SER A 44 -7.84 -12.49 5.75
N THR A 45 -7.82 -13.11 4.56
CA THR A 45 -8.66 -14.28 4.23
C THR A 45 -7.82 -15.38 3.62
N GLY A 46 -8.04 -16.62 4.05
CA GLY A 46 -7.40 -17.80 3.47
C GLY A 46 -7.32 -18.96 4.44
N ASP A 47 -7.69 -20.16 3.98
CA ASP A 47 -7.62 -21.40 4.76
C ASP A 47 -6.19 -21.79 5.14
N GLU A 48 -5.19 -21.33 4.38
CA GLU A 48 -3.78 -21.61 4.63
C GLU A 48 -3.20 -20.81 5.79
N LEU A 49 -3.91 -19.79 6.29
CA LEU A 49 -3.36 -18.84 7.25
C LEU A 49 -3.33 -19.42 8.67
N GLN A 50 -2.20 -19.16 9.35
CA GLN A 50 -1.98 -19.56 10.74
C GLN A 50 -1.45 -18.39 11.58
N ASN A 51 -1.83 -18.35 12.86
CA ASN A 51 -1.36 -17.34 13.80
C ASN A 51 0.14 -17.47 14.09
N LEU A 52 0.78 -16.35 14.41
CA LEU A 52 2.15 -16.36 14.91
C LEU A 52 2.22 -17.06 16.29
N GLY A 53 3.20 -17.93 16.45
CA GLY A 53 3.43 -18.68 17.69
C GLY A 53 2.76 -20.06 17.72
N GLU A 54 1.91 -20.37 16.75
CA GLU A 54 1.37 -21.72 16.54
C GLU A 54 2.26 -22.53 15.60
N GLU A 55 2.27 -23.85 15.74
CA GLU A 55 3.00 -24.73 14.81
C GLU A 55 2.28 -24.78 13.45
N LEU A 56 3.06 -24.73 12.36
CA LEU A 56 2.52 -24.90 11.02
C LEU A 56 2.25 -26.37 10.75
N THR A 57 1.06 -26.67 10.26
CA THR A 57 0.76 -27.97 9.65
C THR A 57 0.96 -27.92 8.13
N PHE A 58 0.88 -29.08 7.47
CA PHE A 58 1.12 -29.17 6.04
C PHE A 58 0.19 -28.25 5.25
N GLY A 59 0.79 -27.38 4.42
CA GLY A 59 0.04 -26.43 3.58
C GLY A 59 -0.27 -25.09 4.25
N GLN A 60 -0.01 -24.94 5.55
CA GLN A 60 -0.20 -23.67 6.25
C GLN A 60 1.01 -22.74 6.08
N ILE A 61 0.71 -21.44 6.14
CA ILE A 61 1.68 -20.35 6.19
C ILE A 61 1.27 -19.37 7.29
N TYR A 62 2.25 -18.66 7.85
CA TYR A 62 1.92 -17.60 8.80
C TYR A 62 1.26 -16.41 8.12
N GLU A 63 0.21 -15.90 8.76
CA GLU A 63 -0.42 -14.65 8.35
C GLU A 63 0.57 -13.49 8.57
N SER A 64 1.03 -12.89 7.47
CA SER A 64 2.06 -11.83 7.48
C SER A 64 1.59 -10.52 6.84
N ASN A 65 0.60 -10.56 5.94
CA ASN A 65 0.18 -9.39 5.18
C ASN A 65 -0.47 -8.34 6.09
N SER A 66 -1.30 -8.76 7.05
CA SER A 66 -2.00 -7.80 7.92
C SER A 66 -1.02 -7.01 8.81
N TYR A 67 0.12 -7.59 9.18
CA TYR A 67 1.21 -6.89 9.88
C TYR A 67 1.85 -5.83 8.99
N GLY A 68 2.20 -6.18 7.75
CA GLY A 68 2.78 -5.26 6.78
C GLY A 68 1.82 -4.11 6.42
N LEU A 69 0.56 -4.44 6.13
CA LEU A 69 -0.48 -3.47 5.79
C LEU A 69 -0.79 -2.53 6.94
N LYS A 70 -0.92 -3.05 8.17
CA LYS A 70 -1.06 -2.22 9.38
C LYS A 70 0.07 -1.18 9.47
N SER A 71 1.31 -1.65 9.36
CA SER A 71 2.49 -0.78 9.47
C SER A 71 2.53 0.28 8.35
N LEU A 72 2.13 -0.08 7.14
CA LEU A 72 2.03 0.87 6.03
C LEU A 72 0.96 1.93 6.29
N ILE A 73 -0.22 1.57 6.81
CA ILE A 73 -1.28 2.54 7.14
C ILE A 73 -0.78 3.55 8.19
N GLU A 74 -0.06 3.07 9.20
CA GLU A 74 0.51 3.90 10.26
C GLU A 74 1.59 4.86 9.74
N ILE A 75 2.44 4.41 8.79
CA ILE A 75 3.40 5.28 8.09
C ILE A 75 2.66 6.38 7.31
N TYR A 76 1.50 6.07 6.74
CA TYR A 76 0.63 7.06 6.09
C TYR A 76 -0.16 7.95 7.07
N GLY A 77 0.10 7.84 8.38
CA GLY A 77 -0.42 8.74 9.39
C GLY A 77 -1.81 8.37 9.91
N HIS A 78 -2.32 7.18 9.59
CA HIS A 78 -3.65 6.71 9.96
C HIS A 78 -3.61 5.59 11.01
N GLU A 79 -4.76 5.21 11.54
CA GLU A 79 -4.90 4.17 12.56
C GLU A 79 -5.35 2.87 11.91
N ALA A 80 -4.67 1.77 12.24
CA ALA A 80 -4.98 0.46 11.69
C ALA A 80 -5.25 -0.58 12.77
N THR A 81 -6.37 -1.28 12.62
CA THR A 81 -6.76 -2.41 13.47
C THR A 81 -6.76 -3.68 12.64
N ARG A 82 -5.96 -4.65 13.07
CA ARG A 82 -5.98 -6.01 12.51
C ARG A 82 -7.18 -6.75 13.09
N ILE A 83 -8.06 -7.20 12.21
CA ILE A 83 -9.14 -8.11 12.55
C ILE A 83 -8.57 -9.54 12.40
N PRO A 84 -8.93 -10.48 13.30
CA PRO A 84 -8.55 -11.88 13.13
C PRO A 84 -8.87 -12.36 11.70
N TYR A 85 -7.97 -13.15 11.12
CA TYR A 85 -8.18 -13.64 9.77
C TYR A 85 -9.43 -14.53 9.71
N VAL A 86 -10.08 -14.51 8.56
CA VAL A 86 -11.30 -15.26 8.32
C VAL A 86 -10.93 -16.51 7.52
N ILE A 87 -11.26 -17.68 8.08
CA ILE A 87 -11.24 -18.97 7.36
C ILE A 87 -12.31 -18.89 6.26
N ASP A 88 -12.09 -19.53 5.10
CA ASP A 88 -12.93 -19.38 3.91
C ASP A 88 -14.37 -19.89 4.16
N ASP A 89 -15.18 -19.02 4.76
CA ASP A 89 -16.62 -19.11 4.92
C ASP A 89 -17.22 -17.75 4.54
N ILE A 90 -18.11 -17.77 3.55
CA ILE A 90 -18.68 -16.57 2.96
C ILE A 90 -19.57 -15.79 3.96
N GLU A 91 -20.28 -16.49 4.84
CA GLU A 91 -21.14 -15.85 5.85
C GLU A 91 -20.27 -15.19 6.94
N VAL A 92 -19.21 -15.87 7.37
CA VAL A 92 -18.26 -15.30 8.36
C VAL A 92 -17.55 -14.07 7.78
N LEU A 93 -17.15 -14.11 6.51
CA LEU A 93 -16.55 -12.95 5.85
C LEU A 93 -17.55 -11.80 5.72
N ARG A 94 -18.79 -12.08 5.29
CA ARG A 94 -19.86 -11.07 5.20
C ARG A 94 -20.09 -10.38 6.55
N ASP A 95 -20.21 -11.16 7.62
CA ASP A 95 -20.37 -10.65 8.98
C ASP A 95 -19.20 -9.78 9.42
N SER A 96 -17.97 -10.19 9.11
CA SER A 96 -16.76 -9.44 9.39
C SER A 96 -16.75 -8.09 8.65
N LEU A 97 -17.11 -8.09 7.36
CA LEU A 97 -17.23 -6.88 6.55
C LEU A 97 -18.34 -5.94 7.07
N ASN A 98 -19.48 -6.49 7.48
CA ASN A 98 -20.58 -5.71 8.07
C ASN A 98 -20.17 -5.01 9.37
N ARG A 99 -19.49 -5.72 10.28
CA ARG A 99 -18.97 -5.14 11.53
C ARG A 99 -17.91 -4.08 11.24
N ALA A 100 -16.99 -4.38 10.32
CA ALA A 100 -15.94 -3.45 9.94
C ALA A 100 -16.51 -2.15 9.33
N ALA A 101 -17.52 -2.25 8.47
CA ALA A 101 -18.19 -1.09 7.88
C ALA A 101 -18.94 -0.24 8.91
N ALA A 102 -19.47 -0.84 9.98
CA ALA A 102 -20.13 -0.11 11.05
C ALA A 102 -19.14 0.64 11.96
N GLU A 103 -17.92 0.15 12.11
CA GLU A 103 -16.98 0.63 13.12
C GLU A 103 -15.80 1.44 12.58
N PHE A 104 -15.44 1.26 11.30
CA PHE A 104 -14.23 1.83 10.69
C PHE A 104 -14.56 2.76 9.52
N ASP A 105 -13.61 3.65 9.20
CA ASP A 105 -13.75 4.61 8.11
C ASP A 105 -13.34 4.01 6.74
N CYS A 106 -12.63 2.86 6.75
CA CYS A 106 -12.19 2.12 5.56
C CYS A 106 -11.90 0.66 5.92
N ILE A 107 -12.08 -0.24 4.95
CA ILE A 107 -11.73 -1.66 5.04
C ILE A 107 -10.62 -1.97 4.03
N ILE A 108 -9.61 -2.72 4.46
CA ILE A 108 -8.59 -3.30 3.59
C ILE A 108 -8.60 -4.81 3.79
N THR A 109 -8.84 -5.56 2.74
CA THR A 109 -8.69 -7.02 2.77
C THR A 109 -7.41 -7.46 2.08
N SER A 110 -6.88 -8.61 2.50
CA SER A 110 -5.74 -9.27 1.85
C SER A 110 -6.08 -10.74 1.58
N GLY A 111 -6.17 -11.10 0.30
CA GLY A 111 -6.65 -12.41 -0.13
C GLY A 111 -8.07 -12.34 -0.70
N GLY A 112 -8.53 -13.43 -1.31
CA GLY A 112 -9.92 -13.57 -1.74
C GLY A 112 -10.39 -12.70 -2.90
N VAL A 113 -9.48 -12.12 -3.72
CA VAL A 113 -9.81 -11.16 -4.80
C VAL A 113 -9.43 -11.62 -6.22
N SER A 114 -8.95 -12.86 -6.36
CA SER A 114 -8.42 -13.42 -7.62
C SER A 114 -9.55 -13.98 -8.53
N MET A 115 -9.30 -15.11 -9.20
CA MET A 115 -10.24 -15.80 -10.12
C MET A 115 -10.72 -17.17 -9.63
N GLY A 116 -10.35 -17.57 -8.43
CA GLY A 116 -10.77 -18.82 -7.80
C GLY A 116 -12.22 -18.81 -7.34
N GLU A 117 -12.75 -20.01 -7.13
CA GLU A 117 -14.10 -20.26 -6.63
C GLU A 117 -14.26 -19.88 -5.15
N ARG A 118 -13.14 -19.77 -4.42
CA ARG A 118 -13.07 -19.35 -3.01
C ARG A 118 -12.63 -17.90 -2.82
N ASP A 119 -12.63 -17.10 -3.89
CA ASP A 119 -12.34 -15.67 -3.77
C ASP A 119 -13.54 -14.90 -3.21
N PHE A 120 -13.83 -15.12 -1.92
CA PHE A 120 -15.06 -14.65 -1.29
C PHE A 120 -15.13 -13.13 -1.15
N VAL A 121 -14.01 -12.41 -1.03
CA VAL A 121 -14.04 -10.94 -1.08
C VAL A 121 -14.59 -10.48 -2.42
N ARG A 122 -14.10 -11.04 -3.54
CA ARG A 122 -14.61 -10.72 -4.87
C ARG A 122 -16.08 -11.10 -5.00
N ILE A 123 -16.45 -12.32 -4.61
CA ILE A 123 -17.82 -12.84 -4.76
C ILE A 123 -18.81 -11.96 -3.98
N LEU A 124 -18.50 -11.62 -2.73
CA LEU A 124 -19.34 -10.72 -1.93
C LEU A 124 -19.42 -9.32 -2.57
N MET A 125 -18.28 -8.76 -3.00
CA MET A 125 -18.27 -7.47 -3.68
C MET A 125 -19.09 -7.46 -4.97
N GLU A 126 -19.11 -8.55 -5.74
CA GLU A 126 -19.91 -8.70 -6.96
C GLU A 126 -21.41 -8.83 -6.66
N GLN A 127 -21.77 -9.48 -5.55
CA GLN A 127 -23.17 -9.78 -5.19
C GLN A 127 -23.85 -8.66 -4.40
N GLU A 128 -23.11 -8.02 -3.50
CA GLU A 128 -23.65 -7.16 -2.45
C GLU A 128 -22.93 -5.80 -2.34
N GLY A 129 -21.73 -5.69 -2.90
CA GLY A 129 -20.94 -4.47 -2.89
C GLY A 129 -21.20 -3.54 -4.09
N ASP A 130 -20.66 -2.33 -4.00
CA ASP A 130 -20.62 -1.35 -5.11
C ASP A 130 -19.20 -1.23 -5.66
N ILE A 131 -18.88 -2.07 -6.64
CA ILE A 131 -17.54 -2.11 -7.27
C ILE A 131 -17.34 -0.88 -8.17
N LYS A 132 -16.25 -0.14 -7.92
CA LYS A 132 -15.82 0.98 -8.79
C LYS A 132 -14.75 0.58 -9.79
N PHE A 133 -13.83 -0.30 -9.38
CA PHE A 133 -12.94 -0.95 -10.32
C PHE A 133 -12.54 -2.34 -9.82
N TRP A 134 -12.24 -3.20 -10.79
CA TRP A 134 -11.61 -4.49 -10.54
C TRP A 134 -10.61 -4.77 -11.65
N ARG A 135 -9.42 -5.20 -11.22
CA ARG A 135 -8.20 -5.35 -12.01
C ARG A 135 -7.60 -4.02 -12.44
N VAL A 136 -6.31 -3.90 -12.15
CA VAL A 136 -5.45 -2.79 -12.60
C VAL A 136 -4.29 -3.42 -13.33
N LYS A 137 -3.92 -2.88 -14.50
CA LYS A 137 -2.78 -3.37 -15.29
C LYS A 137 -1.46 -2.96 -14.62
N MET A 138 -1.10 -3.68 -13.56
CA MET A 138 0.14 -3.51 -12.80
C MET A 138 0.77 -4.85 -12.44
N ARG A 139 2.10 -4.89 -12.33
CA ARG A 139 2.84 -6.12 -12.05
C ARG A 139 4.00 -5.89 -11.07
N PRO A 140 4.07 -6.64 -9.95
CA PRO A 140 3.01 -7.50 -9.41
C PRO A 140 1.83 -6.65 -8.89
N GLY A 141 0.70 -7.28 -8.56
CA GLY A 141 -0.42 -6.58 -7.95
C GLY A 141 -1.79 -6.77 -8.61
N SER A 142 -1.87 -7.18 -9.88
CA SER A 142 -3.16 -7.54 -10.47
C SER A 142 -3.75 -8.79 -9.76
N PRO A 143 -5.04 -8.82 -9.36
CA PRO A 143 -6.10 -7.84 -9.58
C PRO A 143 -6.60 -7.21 -8.26
N PRO A 144 -6.26 -5.96 -7.93
CA PRO A 144 -6.90 -5.32 -6.81
C PRO A 144 -8.37 -5.00 -7.15
N ILE A 145 -9.21 -4.95 -6.13
CA ILE A 145 -10.60 -4.51 -6.21
C ILE A 145 -10.81 -3.30 -5.31
N PHE A 146 -11.63 -2.36 -5.75
CA PHE A 146 -12.07 -1.23 -4.95
C PHE A 146 -13.56 -0.98 -5.16
N GLY A 147 -14.23 -0.65 -4.08
CA GLY A 147 -15.64 -0.31 -4.08
C GLY A 147 -16.10 0.15 -2.71
N PHE A 148 -17.39 -0.02 -2.47
CA PHE A 148 -18.01 0.28 -1.19
C PHE A 148 -18.76 -0.95 -0.66
N TRP A 149 -18.67 -1.16 0.64
CA TRP A 149 -19.43 -2.14 1.41
C TRP A 149 -20.22 -1.40 2.48
N ASN A 150 -21.56 -1.37 2.39
CA ASN A 150 -22.42 -0.56 3.27
C ASN A 150 -21.92 0.89 3.41
N ASP A 151 -21.73 1.59 2.28
CA ASP A 151 -21.18 2.95 2.17
C ASP A 151 -19.74 3.16 2.68
N THR A 152 -19.07 2.09 3.16
CA THR A 152 -17.69 2.16 3.63
C THR A 152 -16.72 1.76 2.51
N PRO A 153 -15.70 2.58 2.19
CA PRO A 153 -14.69 2.23 1.20
C PRO A 153 -13.99 0.92 1.55
N ILE A 154 -13.86 0.03 0.57
CA ILE A 154 -13.16 -1.26 0.71
C ILE A 154 -12.15 -1.44 -0.41
N PHE A 155 -10.91 -1.74 -0.03
CA PHE A 155 -9.85 -2.17 -0.93
C PHE A 155 -9.54 -3.64 -0.70
N GLY A 156 -9.75 -4.47 -1.73
CA GLY A 156 -9.33 -5.86 -1.69
C GLY A 156 -7.99 -6.05 -2.39
N LEU A 157 -6.97 -6.42 -1.62
CA LEU A 157 -5.60 -6.61 -2.09
C LEU A 157 -5.30 -8.10 -2.33
N PRO A 158 -4.37 -8.42 -3.25
CA PRO A 158 -4.00 -9.82 -3.51
C PRO A 158 -3.32 -10.46 -2.30
N GLY A 159 -3.62 -11.74 -2.02
CA GLY A 159 -3.03 -12.48 -0.87
C GLY A 159 -1.51 -12.71 -0.96
N ASN A 160 -0.91 -12.53 -2.14
CA ASN A 160 0.54 -12.58 -2.30
C ASN A 160 1.21 -11.36 -1.61
N PRO A 161 2.14 -11.55 -0.66
CA PRO A 161 2.67 -10.44 0.15
C PRO A 161 3.28 -9.29 -0.65
N VAL A 162 4.09 -9.57 -1.68
CA VAL A 162 4.68 -8.50 -2.51
C VAL A 162 3.58 -7.76 -3.28
N SER A 163 2.62 -8.49 -3.83
CA SER A 163 1.49 -7.89 -4.55
C SER A 163 0.68 -6.97 -3.62
N SER A 164 0.37 -7.40 -2.40
CA SER A 164 -0.32 -6.59 -1.40
C SER A 164 0.43 -5.29 -1.11
N HIS A 165 1.74 -5.34 -0.83
CA HIS A 165 2.54 -4.14 -0.58
C HIS A 165 2.60 -3.20 -1.78
N VAL A 166 2.80 -3.74 -3.00
CA VAL A 166 2.88 -2.93 -4.22
C VAL A 166 1.54 -2.25 -4.51
N VAL A 167 0.43 -2.98 -4.39
CA VAL A 167 -0.93 -2.42 -4.54
C VAL A 167 -1.20 -1.35 -3.49
N PHE A 168 -0.84 -1.60 -2.23
CA PHE A 168 -1.00 -0.62 -1.17
C PHE A 168 -0.30 0.69 -1.55
N ARG A 169 0.99 0.64 -1.88
CA ARG A 169 1.77 1.86 -2.18
C ARG A 169 1.31 2.56 -3.47
N ALA A 170 0.95 1.79 -4.49
CA ALA A 170 0.56 2.36 -5.79
C ALA A 170 -0.87 2.93 -5.79
N ILE A 171 -1.78 2.39 -4.98
CA ILE A 171 -3.21 2.71 -5.01
C ILE A 171 -3.68 3.26 -3.66
N VAL A 172 -3.63 2.43 -2.61
CA VAL A 172 -4.20 2.79 -1.30
C VAL A 172 -3.50 4.00 -0.69
N GLY A 173 -2.17 4.03 -0.68
CA GLY A 173 -1.37 5.13 -0.17
C GLY A 173 -1.63 6.46 -0.90
N LYS A 174 -1.86 6.39 -2.23
CA LYS A 174 -2.24 7.56 -3.04
C LYS A 174 -3.63 8.07 -2.65
N TRP A 175 -4.58 7.15 -2.45
CA TRP A 175 -5.92 7.51 -1.97
C TRP A 175 -5.86 8.16 -0.59
N LEU A 176 -5.17 7.56 0.39
CA LEU A 176 -4.99 8.12 1.74
C LEU A 176 -4.39 9.53 1.71
N THR A 177 -3.36 9.73 0.89
CA THR A 177 -2.74 11.05 0.72
C THR A 177 -3.70 12.07 0.13
N SER A 178 -4.50 11.67 -0.87
CA SER A 178 -5.46 12.57 -1.55
C SER A 178 -6.56 13.10 -0.62
N LEU A 179 -6.88 12.39 0.48
CA LEU A 179 -7.91 12.83 1.44
C LEU A 179 -7.46 14.00 2.33
N THR A 180 -6.15 14.24 2.43
CA THR A 180 -5.58 15.24 3.34
C THR A 180 -5.01 16.45 2.61
N ASP A 181 -5.22 16.55 1.29
CA ASP A 181 -4.56 17.53 0.41
C ASP A 181 -3.02 17.58 0.59
N SER A 182 -2.46 16.52 1.18
CA SER A 182 -1.05 16.46 1.50
C SER A 182 -0.26 16.18 0.23
N LEU A 183 0.93 16.76 0.14
CA LEU A 183 1.93 16.19 -0.75
C LEU A 183 2.22 14.77 -0.29
N ASP A 184 2.44 13.86 -1.22
CA ASP A 184 2.74 12.45 -0.93
C ASP A 184 4.13 12.31 -0.31
N TYR A 185 4.20 12.67 0.97
CA TYR A 185 5.43 12.76 1.75
C TYR A 185 6.07 11.38 1.93
N ASN A 186 5.25 10.33 1.93
CA ASN A 186 5.69 8.96 2.16
C ASN A 186 6.12 8.24 0.87
N SER A 187 5.64 8.66 -0.31
CA SER A 187 6.14 8.14 -1.58
C SER A 187 7.31 8.99 -2.10
N LYS A 188 8.50 8.71 -1.57
CA LYS A 188 9.73 9.30 -2.11
C LYS A 188 10.13 8.61 -3.40
N TYR A 189 10.48 9.40 -4.41
CA TYR A 189 10.95 8.89 -5.68
C TYR A 189 12.34 9.40 -5.99
N VAL A 190 13.16 8.53 -6.59
CA VAL A 190 14.47 8.89 -7.15
C VAL A 190 14.53 8.44 -8.60
N ASN A 191 15.37 9.09 -9.40
CA ASN A 191 15.70 8.60 -10.73
C ASN A 191 17.00 7.79 -10.62
N ALA A 192 17.01 6.59 -11.19
CA ALA A 192 18.19 5.73 -11.22
C ALA A 192 18.37 5.11 -12.61
N VAL A 193 19.62 4.88 -13.00
CA VAL A 193 19.96 4.20 -14.25
C VAL A 193 19.81 2.70 -14.07
N ILE A 194 19.09 2.03 -14.98
CA ILE A 194 18.88 0.58 -14.94
C ILE A 194 20.22 -0.12 -15.23
N ALA A 195 20.67 -0.98 -14.31
CA ALA A 195 21.96 -1.69 -14.42
C ALA A 195 21.89 -2.97 -15.28
N GLU A 196 20.70 -3.53 -15.47
CA GLU A 196 20.44 -4.77 -16.22
C GLU A 196 19.04 -4.77 -16.84
N ASP A 197 18.82 -5.52 -17.93
CA ASP A 197 17.51 -5.53 -18.60
C ASP A 197 16.39 -6.05 -17.69
N ILE A 198 15.35 -5.24 -17.51
CA ILE A 198 14.15 -5.52 -16.73
C ILE A 198 13.03 -5.95 -17.68
N LYS A 199 12.53 -7.17 -17.46
CA LYS A 199 11.37 -7.66 -18.20
C LYS A 199 10.09 -6.91 -17.81
N THR A 200 9.57 -6.14 -18.76
CA THR A 200 8.26 -5.49 -18.72
C THR A 200 7.20 -6.32 -19.43
N GLN A 201 5.93 -5.93 -19.29
CA GLN A 201 4.80 -6.50 -20.02
C GLN A 201 4.01 -5.35 -20.67
N PRO A 202 3.65 -5.46 -21.97
CA PRO A 202 2.86 -4.44 -22.65
C PRO A 202 1.60 -4.10 -21.88
N ASP A 203 1.24 -2.82 -21.83
CA ASP A 203 0.11 -2.24 -21.08
C ASP A 203 0.21 -2.23 -19.54
N PHE A 204 1.25 -2.83 -18.94
CA PHE A 204 1.34 -2.96 -17.48
C PHE A 204 2.38 -2.02 -16.90
N THR A 205 2.00 -1.30 -15.85
CA THR A 205 3.00 -0.63 -15.00
C THR A 205 3.79 -1.69 -14.22
N THR A 206 5.11 -1.66 -14.34
CA THR A 206 6.00 -2.69 -13.79
C THR A 206 6.75 -2.19 -12.55
N TYR A 207 6.52 -2.88 -11.43
CA TYR A 207 7.10 -2.65 -10.11
C TYR A 207 8.04 -3.79 -9.73
N ARG A 208 9.27 -3.78 -10.25
CA ARG A 208 10.32 -4.70 -9.83
C ARG A 208 11.02 -4.18 -8.60
N ARG A 209 11.36 -5.09 -7.69
CA ARG A 209 12.14 -4.71 -6.52
C ARG A 209 13.59 -4.56 -6.92
N VAL A 210 14.20 -3.47 -6.48
CA VAL A 210 15.56 -3.09 -6.84
C VAL A 210 16.38 -2.72 -5.62
N GLU A 211 17.67 -2.97 -5.74
CA GLU A 211 18.70 -2.40 -4.87
C GLU A 211 19.30 -1.19 -5.60
N LEU A 212 19.50 -0.11 -4.86
CA LEU A 212 20.12 1.12 -5.32
C LEU A 212 21.60 1.15 -4.93
N PHE A 213 22.45 1.57 -5.86
CA PHE A 213 23.88 1.76 -5.59
C PHE A 213 24.41 2.96 -6.36
N GLU A 214 25.49 3.55 -5.85
CA GLU A 214 26.17 4.70 -6.46
C GLU A 214 27.45 4.24 -7.15
N GLU A 215 27.66 4.65 -8.39
CA GLU A 215 28.91 4.43 -9.12
C GLU A 215 29.24 5.67 -9.95
N GLY A 216 30.42 6.27 -9.73
CA GLY A 216 30.86 7.46 -10.46
C GLY A 216 29.96 8.69 -10.28
N GLY A 217 29.21 8.77 -9.16
CA GLY A 217 28.25 9.85 -8.89
C GLY A 217 26.91 9.69 -9.60
N VAL A 218 26.63 8.50 -10.14
CA VAL A 218 25.35 8.13 -10.74
C VAL A 218 24.69 7.05 -9.90
N THR A 219 23.43 7.26 -9.54
CA THR A 219 22.59 6.25 -8.90
C THR A 219 22.12 5.22 -9.92
N TYR A 220 22.38 3.94 -9.65
CA TYR A 220 21.92 2.80 -10.44
C TYR A 220 20.91 1.96 -9.67
N ALA A 221 20.06 1.25 -10.42
CA ALA A 221 19.11 0.27 -9.89
C ALA A 221 19.36 -1.10 -10.54
N ARG A 222 19.57 -2.13 -9.72
CA ARG A 222 19.66 -3.54 -10.16
C ARG A 222 18.54 -4.37 -9.55
N LEU A 223 18.15 -5.47 -10.21
CA LEU A 223 17.07 -6.32 -9.71
C LEU A 223 17.50 -7.02 -8.42
N GLN A 224 16.65 -6.96 -7.40
CA GLN A 224 16.94 -7.63 -6.14
C GLN A 224 16.38 -9.05 -6.11
N GLY A 225 17.28 -10.04 -6.12
CA GLY A 225 16.96 -11.46 -5.97
C GLY A 225 15.76 -11.98 -6.78
N HIS A 226 15.05 -12.97 -6.23
CA HIS A 226 13.92 -13.59 -6.91
C HIS A 226 12.66 -12.70 -6.93
N GLN A 227 12.14 -12.44 -8.14
CA GLN A 227 11.06 -11.48 -8.38
C GLN A 227 9.62 -12.08 -8.28
N GLY A 228 9.44 -13.22 -7.61
CA GLY A 228 8.11 -13.82 -7.37
C GLY A 228 7.21 -12.96 -6.47
N SER A 229 5.89 -12.97 -6.68
CA SER A 229 4.93 -12.17 -5.91
C SER A 229 4.72 -12.65 -4.47
N GLY A 230 5.03 -13.92 -4.19
CA GLY A 230 4.98 -14.49 -2.84
C GLY A 230 6.21 -14.17 -1.98
N ASN A 231 7.29 -13.66 -2.57
CA ASN A 231 8.58 -13.51 -1.90
C ASN A 231 8.68 -12.21 -1.09
N ILE A 232 8.15 -12.21 0.14
CA ILE A 232 8.20 -11.03 1.03
C ILE A 232 9.63 -10.58 1.34
N ALA A 233 10.60 -11.50 1.45
CA ALA A 233 12.01 -11.14 1.64
C ALA A 233 12.52 -10.24 0.50
N GLY A 234 12.01 -10.45 -0.72
CA GLY A 234 12.32 -9.61 -1.86
C GLY A 234 11.89 -8.15 -1.68
N ILE A 235 10.82 -7.84 -0.94
CA ILE A 235 10.47 -6.45 -0.65
C ILE A 235 11.26 -5.91 0.56
N ALA A 236 11.42 -6.73 1.60
CA ALA A 236 12.07 -6.31 2.84
C ALA A 236 13.57 -6.02 2.68
N LEU A 237 14.22 -6.61 1.68
CA LEU A 237 15.66 -6.46 1.40
C LEU A 237 15.94 -5.57 0.17
N SER A 238 14.96 -4.77 -0.27
CA SER A 238 15.10 -3.87 -1.42
C SER A 238 15.00 -2.43 -0.98
N ASP A 239 15.69 -1.56 -1.72
CA ASP A 239 15.65 -0.12 -1.48
C ASP A 239 14.44 0.54 -2.16
N GLY A 240 13.92 -0.09 -3.22
CA GLY A 240 12.83 0.48 -3.97
C GLY A 240 12.11 -0.45 -4.93
N LEU A 241 11.11 0.11 -5.59
CA LEU A 241 10.34 -0.48 -6.66
C LEU A 241 10.52 0.36 -7.92
N THR A 242 10.80 -0.27 -9.07
CA THR A 242 10.71 0.45 -10.34
C THR A 242 9.29 0.98 -10.56
N VAL A 243 9.17 2.07 -11.30
CA VAL A 243 7.88 2.55 -11.83
C VAL A 243 8.06 2.71 -13.33
N LEU A 244 8.05 1.57 -14.02
CA LEU A 244 8.11 1.52 -15.48
C LEU A 244 6.69 1.55 -16.02
N LEU A 245 6.32 2.66 -16.66
CA LEU A 245 5.01 2.84 -17.28
C LEU A 245 4.86 1.95 -18.52
N PRO A 246 3.62 1.70 -19.00
CA PRO A 246 3.35 0.81 -20.13
C PRO A 246 4.20 1.03 -21.40
N GLU A 247 4.50 2.29 -21.72
CA GLU A 247 5.28 2.67 -22.90
C GLU A 247 6.80 2.64 -22.67
N GLN A 248 7.23 2.46 -21.43
CA GLN A 248 8.65 2.43 -21.07
C GLN A 248 9.18 1.01 -21.19
N ASN A 249 10.36 0.90 -21.81
CA ASN A 249 11.09 -0.35 -21.80
C ASN A 249 11.99 -0.39 -20.55
N GLY A 250 12.40 -1.59 -20.16
CA GLY A 250 13.27 -1.79 -19.00
C GLY A 250 14.73 -2.00 -19.38
N ARG A 251 15.24 -1.37 -20.45
CA ARG A 251 16.60 -1.66 -20.94
C ARG A 251 17.68 -1.10 -20.04
N LYS A 252 18.79 -1.83 -19.95
CA LYS A 252 20.02 -1.37 -19.31
C LYS A 252 20.46 -0.01 -19.87
N GLY A 253 20.84 0.90 -18.97
CA GLY A 253 21.30 2.25 -19.29
C GLY A 253 20.18 3.29 -19.36
N GLU A 254 18.91 2.89 -19.40
CA GLU A 254 17.79 3.84 -19.34
C GLU A 254 17.55 4.34 -17.92
N VAL A 255 17.05 5.57 -17.80
CA VAL A 255 16.67 6.16 -16.51
C VAL A 255 15.26 5.73 -16.17
N CYS A 256 15.09 5.18 -14.96
CA CYS A 256 13.82 4.76 -14.41
C CYS A 256 13.52 5.51 -13.12
N ARG A 257 12.24 5.81 -12.90
CA ARG A 257 11.76 6.33 -11.63
C ARG A 257 11.61 5.19 -10.65
N ILE A 258 12.22 5.31 -9.48
CA ILE A 258 12.18 4.32 -8.40
C ILE A 258 11.36 4.88 -7.25
N LEU A 259 10.34 4.15 -6.83
CA LEU A 259 9.61 4.38 -5.58
C LEU A 259 10.42 3.78 -4.43
N LEU A 260 10.88 4.60 -3.49
CA LEU A 260 11.61 4.13 -2.31
C LEU A 260 10.67 3.39 -1.34
N LEU A 261 11.20 2.36 -0.67
CA LEU A 261 10.46 1.52 0.28
C LEU A 261 10.58 1.99 1.73
#